data_AF-A0AAU2TIC9-F1
#
_entry.id   AF-A0AAU2TIC9-F1
#
_cell.length_a   1.000
_cell.length_b   1.000
_cell.length_c   1.000
_cell.angle_alpha   90.00
_cell.angle_beta   90.00
_cell.angle_gamma   90.00
#
_symmetry.space_group_name_H-M   'P 1'
#
loop_
_entity.id
_entity.type
_entity.pdbx_description
1 polymer ?
#
loop_
_entity_poly.entity_id
_entity_poly.type
_entity_poly.pdbx_seq_one_letter_code
_entity_poly.pdbx_strand_id
1 'polypeptide(L)'
;MDLDEAVAAVTDRRTAWRAGGLTVGPVTWRDAAAPWPQRLETDRAEVTDPDSIGIHVRGPHEAELLVVLYRGGWADIDYLATIDDAGVLPTPAMTSTQQFGALLDTCVTRVFGLAPAGG
;
A
#
# COMPACT_ATOMS: atom_id res chain seq x y z
N MET A 1 -13.20 -6.55 -2.53
CA MET A 1 -11.84 -6.35 -3.07
C MET A 1 -11.13 -7.69 -3.02
N ASP A 2 -10.48 -8.10 -4.10
CA ASP A 2 -9.56 -9.24 -4.06
C ASP A 2 -8.18 -8.74 -3.62
N LEU A 3 -7.71 -9.23 -2.47
CA LEU A 3 -6.44 -8.77 -1.88
C LEU A 3 -5.22 -9.44 -2.52
N ASP A 4 -5.37 -10.65 -3.07
CA ASP A 4 -4.30 -11.34 -3.79
C ASP A 4 -4.02 -10.63 -5.13
N GLU A 5 -5.07 -10.24 -5.85
CA GLU A 5 -4.95 -9.37 -7.03
C GLU A 5 -4.36 -7.99 -6.67
N ALA A 6 -4.73 -7.41 -5.53
CA ALA A 6 -4.14 -6.16 -5.07
C ALA A 6 -2.63 -6.28 -4.80
N VAL A 7 -2.16 -7.42 -4.28
CA VAL A 7 -0.73 -7.70 -4.13
C VAL A 7 -0.02 -7.80 -5.48
N ALA A 8 -0.67 -8.38 -6.49
CA ALA A 8 -0.13 -8.37 -7.86
C ALA A 8 0.04 -6.93 -8.36
N ALA A 9 -0.97 -6.07 -8.19
CA ALA A 9 -0.90 -4.66 -8.57
C ALA A 9 0.24 -3.88 -7.87
N VAL A 10 0.54 -4.19 -6.62
CA VAL A 10 1.73 -3.66 -5.91
C VAL A 10 3.01 -4.18 -6.53
N THR A 11 3.06 -5.50 -6.78
CA THR A 11 4.25 -6.19 -7.30
C THR A 11 4.65 -5.65 -8.66
N ASP A 12 3.69 -5.41 -9.55
CA ASP A 12 3.93 -4.84 -10.88
C ASP A 12 4.59 -3.45 -10.82
N ARG A 13 4.30 -2.68 -9.77
CA ARG A 13 4.85 -1.32 -9.56
C ARG A 13 6.21 -1.31 -8.88
N ARG A 14 6.58 -2.39 -8.16
CA ARG A 14 7.81 -2.45 -7.35
C ARG A 14 9.05 -2.10 -8.17
N THR A 15 9.15 -2.61 -9.40
CA THR A 15 10.31 -2.37 -10.26
C THR A 15 10.45 -0.88 -10.61
N ALA A 16 9.36 -0.23 -11.01
CA ALA A 16 9.37 1.19 -11.36
C ALA A 16 9.67 2.07 -10.14
N TRP A 17 9.05 1.78 -8.99
CA TRP A 17 9.30 2.52 -7.75
C TRP A 17 10.76 2.41 -7.29
N ARG A 18 11.34 1.20 -7.37
CA ARG A 18 12.76 0.98 -7.06
C ARG A 18 13.69 1.71 -8.02
N ALA A 19 13.37 1.72 -9.32
CA ALA A 19 14.12 2.47 -10.32
C ALA A 19 14.06 4.00 -10.05
N GLY A 20 12.95 4.48 -9.47
CA GLY A 20 12.78 5.85 -8.98
C GLY A 20 13.44 6.14 -7.63
N GLY A 21 14.23 5.21 -7.08
CA GLY A 21 14.95 5.39 -5.82
C GLY A 21 14.14 5.11 -4.55
N LEU A 22 12.95 4.50 -4.67
CA LEU A 22 12.14 4.14 -3.51
C LEU A 22 12.50 2.75 -2.97
N THR A 23 12.42 2.63 -1.65
CA THR A 23 12.48 1.34 -0.95
C THR A 23 11.07 0.87 -0.64
N VAL A 24 10.69 -0.28 -1.20
CA VAL A 24 9.35 -0.87 -1.02
C VAL A 24 9.47 -2.07 -0.09
N GLY A 25 8.86 -1.96 1.10
CA GLY A 25 8.79 -3.05 2.07
C GLY A 25 8.05 -4.29 1.55
N PRO A 26 8.09 -5.42 2.29
CA PRO A 26 7.23 -6.56 1.98
C PRO A 26 5.76 -6.14 2.09
N VAL A 27 4.88 -6.79 1.33
CA VAL A 27 3.45 -6.69 1.63
C VAL A 27 3.21 -7.42 2.93
N THR A 28 2.45 -6.78 3.83
CA THR A 28 1.99 -7.38 5.08
C THR A 28 0.53 -7.76 4.94
N TRP A 29 0.09 -8.74 5.70
CA TRP A 29 -1.26 -9.27 5.71
C TRP A 29 -1.79 -9.27 7.14
N ARG A 30 -3.07 -8.96 7.30
CA ARG A 30 -3.80 -9.14 8.55
C ARG A 30 -4.83 -10.25 8.37
N ASP A 31 -4.82 -11.22 9.28
CA ASP A 31 -5.80 -12.32 9.30
C ASP A 31 -6.94 -11.98 10.27
N ALA A 32 -8.18 -11.88 9.76
CA ALA A 32 -9.37 -11.65 10.58
C ALA A 32 -9.67 -12.81 11.54
N ALA A 33 -9.27 -14.03 11.19
CA ALA A 33 -9.49 -15.22 12.02
C ALA A 33 -8.47 -15.34 13.16
N ALA A 34 -7.36 -14.60 13.11
CA ALA A 34 -6.33 -14.64 14.14
C ALA A 34 -6.76 -13.92 15.44
N PRO A 35 -6.35 -14.42 16.62
CA PRO A 35 -6.66 -13.79 17.89
C PRO A 35 -5.97 -12.42 18.03
N TRP A 36 -6.59 -11.54 18.81
CA TRP A 36 -6.02 -10.23 19.10
C TRP A 36 -4.86 -10.31 20.12
N PRO A 37 -3.78 -9.52 19.97
CA PRO A 37 -3.49 -8.63 18.85
C PRO A 37 -3.13 -9.39 17.58
N GLN A 38 -3.75 -9.00 16.45
CA GLN A 38 -3.50 -9.63 15.16
C GLN A 38 -2.08 -9.31 14.69
N ARG A 39 -1.26 -10.34 14.55
CA ARG A 39 0.08 -10.21 13.98
C ARG A 39 -0.01 -9.93 12.49
N LEU A 40 0.90 -9.08 11.99
CA LEU A 40 1.07 -8.86 10.56
C LEU A 40 1.99 -9.93 10.00
N GLU A 41 1.50 -10.71 9.04
CA GLU A 41 2.26 -11.74 8.36
C GLU A 41 2.78 -11.24 7.01
N THR A 42 3.96 -11.69 6.60
CA THR A 42 4.50 -11.41 5.26
C THR A 42 4.35 -12.58 4.31
N ASP A 43 4.04 -13.76 4.85
CA ASP A 43 3.76 -14.97 4.07
C ASP A 43 2.25 -15.14 3.93
N ARG A 44 1.76 -15.15 2.68
CA ARG A 44 0.35 -15.32 2.36
C ARG A 44 -0.20 -16.69 2.79
N ALA A 45 0.66 -17.72 2.87
CA ALA A 45 0.26 -19.06 3.28
C ALA A 45 -0.12 -19.16 4.76
N GLU A 46 0.35 -18.22 5.58
CA GLU A 46 0.06 -18.16 7.03
C GLU A 46 -1.28 -17.45 7.34
N VAL A 47 -2.01 -17.00 6.31
CA VAL A 47 -3.24 -16.19 6.44
C VAL A 47 -4.45 -16.99 6.00
N THR A 48 -5.40 -17.17 6.92
CA THR A 48 -6.63 -17.94 6.69
C THR A 48 -7.76 -17.06 6.13
N ASP A 49 -8.07 -15.95 6.80
CA ASP A 49 -9.11 -15.00 6.39
C ASP A 49 -8.49 -13.61 6.17
N PRO A 50 -7.98 -13.32 4.96
CA PRO A 50 -7.26 -12.06 4.70
C PRO A 50 -8.20 -10.86 4.82
N ASP A 51 -7.93 -10.01 5.80
CA ASP A 51 -8.74 -8.83 6.12
C ASP A 51 -8.19 -7.57 5.45
N SER A 52 -6.87 -7.42 5.45
CA SER A 52 -6.18 -6.30 4.83
C SER A 52 -4.77 -6.65 4.38
N ILE A 53 -4.26 -5.88 3.41
CA ILE A 53 -2.83 -5.82 3.09
C ILE A 53 -2.24 -4.47 3.46
N GLY A 54 -0.99 -4.45 3.92
CA GLY A 54 -0.24 -3.24 4.23
C GLY A 54 1.00 -3.09 3.36
N ILE A 55 1.28 -1.87 2.92
CA ILE A 55 2.44 -1.51 2.10
C ILE A 55 3.14 -0.33 2.75
N HIS A 56 4.46 -0.45 2.90
CA HIS A 56 5.30 0.65 3.37
C HIS A 56 6.32 0.99 2.29
N VAL A 57 6.22 2.22 1.76
CA VAL A 57 7.16 2.77 0.79
C VAL A 57 7.95 3.88 1.46
N ARG A 58 9.27 3.88 1.27
CA ARG A 58 10.19 4.89 1.77
C ARG A 58 10.94 5.53 0.61
N GLY A 59 11.15 6.83 0.70
CA GLY A 59 11.90 7.62 -0.28
C GLY A 59 13.05 8.40 0.36
N PRO A 60 13.70 9.27 -0.43
CA PRO A 60 14.68 10.22 0.07
C PRO A 60 14.12 11.13 1.17
N HIS A 61 15.00 11.76 1.96
CA HIS A 61 14.63 12.74 2.99
C HIS A 61 13.66 12.21 4.06
N GLU A 62 13.75 10.90 4.37
CA GLU A 62 12.87 10.23 5.35
C GLU A 62 11.39 10.27 4.96
N ALA A 63 11.10 10.48 3.67
CA ALA A 63 9.73 10.44 3.18
C ALA A 63 9.16 9.02 3.28
N GLU A 64 7.94 8.87 3.77
CA GLU A 64 7.25 7.59 3.96
C GLU A 64 5.80 7.66 3.46
N LEU A 65 5.32 6.52 2.95
CA LEU A 65 3.95 6.29 2.58
C LEU A 65 3.53 4.92 3.12
N LEU A 66 2.52 4.90 3.98
CA LEU A 66 1.90 3.70 4.53
C LEU A 66 0.49 3.59 3.97
N VAL A 67 0.20 2.45 3.35
CA VAL A 67 -1.11 2.17 2.76
C VAL A 67 -1.61 0.85 3.32
N VAL A 68 -2.81 0.84 3.90
CA VAL A 68 -3.50 -0.37 4.34
C VAL A 68 -4.78 -0.52 3.56
N LEU A 69 -4.86 -1.50 2.65
CA LEU A 69 -6.06 -1.79 1.88
C LEU A 69 -6.87 -2.87 2.58
N TYR A 70 -8.14 -2.59 2.88
CA TYR A 70 -9.07 -3.54 3.46
C TYR A 70 -9.86 -4.28 2.38
N ARG A 71 -10.20 -5.56 2.63
CA ARG A 71 -11.02 -6.37 1.72
C ARG A 71 -12.39 -5.74 1.39
N GLY A 72 -12.87 -4.85 2.27
CA GLY A 72 -14.08 -4.05 2.12
C GLY A 72 -14.01 -2.96 1.03
N GLY A 73 -12.85 -2.74 0.39
CA GLY A 73 -12.72 -1.79 -0.71
C GLY A 73 -12.49 -0.35 -0.25
N TRP A 74 -11.77 -0.16 0.85
CA TRP A 74 -11.30 1.15 1.31
C TRP A 74 -9.89 0.99 1.84
N ALA A 75 -9.16 2.10 1.98
CA ALA A 75 -7.79 2.05 2.47
C ALA A 75 -7.54 3.14 3.50
N ASP A 76 -6.69 2.86 4.48
CA ASP A 76 -6.04 3.89 5.28
C ASP A 76 -4.74 4.29 4.58
N ILE A 77 -4.49 5.59 4.47
CA ILE A 77 -3.28 6.13 3.84
C ILE A 77 -2.68 7.21 4.72
N ASP A 78 -1.52 6.90 5.28
CA ASP A 78 -0.69 7.83 6.04
C ASP A 78 0.56 8.16 5.24
N TYR A 79 1.02 9.41 5.31
CA TYR A 79 2.23 9.83 4.64
C TYR A 79 3.03 10.84 5.45
N LEU A 80 4.33 10.85 5.17
CA LEU A 80 5.30 11.85 5.57
C LEU A 80 6.07 12.22 4.30
N ALA A 81 5.81 13.38 3.71
CA ALA A 81 6.59 13.88 2.58
C ALA A 81 7.78 14.72 3.06
N THR A 82 7.57 15.56 4.08
CA THR A 82 8.60 16.32 4.80
C THR A 82 8.17 16.55 6.25
N ILE A 83 9.05 17.09 7.10
CA ILE A 83 8.70 17.45 8.48
C ILE A 83 7.49 18.40 8.59
N ASP A 84 7.24 19.22 7.56
CA ASP A 84 6.13 20.18 7.48
C ASP A 84 4.96 19.69 6.62
N ASP A 85 5.08 18.54 5.95
CA ASP A 85 4.07 17.97 5.04
C ASP A 85 3.86 16.48 5.35
N ALA A 86 2.95 16.20 6.27
CA ALA A 86 2.59 14.87 6.73
C ALA A 86 1.10 14.80 7.09
N GLY A 87 0.52 13.61 7.03
CA GLY A 87 -0.87 13.39 7.46
C GLY A 87 -1.52 12.19 6.80
N VAL A 88 -2.84 12.26 6.68
CA VAL A 88 -3.66 11.24 6.02
C VAL A 88 -4.15 11.73 4.67
N LEU A 89 -4.23 10.82 3.69
CA LEU A 89 -4.83 11.12 2.38
C LEU A 89 -6.28 10.61 2.33
N PRO A 90 -7.22 11.38 1.77
CA PRO A 90 -8.60 10.93 1.62
C PRO A 90 -8.67 9.78 0.61
N THR A 91 -9.35 8.70 0.98
CA THR A 91 -9.52 7.54 0.10
C THR A 91 -10.98 7.40 -0.33
N PRO A 92 -11.27 7.40 -1.64
CA PRO A 92 -12.59 7.01 -2.10
C PRO A 92 -12.82 5.52 -1.83
N ALA A 93 -14.09 5.12 -1.69
CA ALA A 93 -14.45 3.72 -1.77
C ALA A 93 -14.06 3.17 -3.15
N MET A 94 -13.40 2.02 -3.16
CA MET A 94 -12.91 1.32 -4.34
C MET A 94 -13.69 0.02 -4.53
N THR A 95 -14.13 -0.20 -5.76
CA THR A 95 -14.84 -1.41 -6.17
C THR A 95 -13.96 -2.36 -6.96
N SER A 96 -12.74 -1.95 -7.35
CA SER A 96 -11.80 -2.79 -8.11
C SER A 96 -10.33 -2.59 -7.73
N THR A 97 -9.52 -3.61 -8.03
CA THR A 97 -8.06 -3.61 -7.86
C THR A 97 -7.36 -2.64 -8.80
N GLN A 98 -7.96 -2.36 -9.96
CA GLN A 98 -7.50 -1.31 -10.88
C GLN A 98 -7.59 0.09 -10.23
N GLN A 99 -8.69 0.39 -9.53
CA GLN A 99 -8.82 1.67 -8.80
C GLN A 99 -7.79 1.78 -7.68
N PHE A 100 -7.48 0.67 -7.01
CA PHE A 100 -6.41 0.63 -6.03
C PHE A 100 -5.03 0.91 -6.65
N GLY A 101 -4.73 0.31 -7.80
CA GLY A 101 -3.49 0.62 -8.53
C GLY A 101 -3.36 2.11 -8.87
N ALA A 102 -4.43 2.72 -9.40
CA ALA A 102 -4.45 4.16 -9.69
C ALA A 102 -4.32 5.05 -8.44
N LEU A 103 -4.89 4.62 -7.32
CA LEU A 103 -4.71 5.29 -6.03
C LEU A 103 -3.25 5.25 -5.58
N LEU A 104 -2.59 4.09 -5.68
CA LEU A 104 -1.16 3.96 -5.38
C LEU A 104 -0.31 4.90 -6.23
N ASP A 105 -0.59 4.99 -7.53
CA ASP A 105 0.14 5.89 -8.44
C ASP A 105 -0.05 7.36 -8.04
N THR A 106 -1.26 7.74 -7.65
CA THR A 106 -1.57 9.09 -7.15
C THR A 106 -0.83 9.40 -5.86
N CYS A 107 -0.83 8.48 -4.89
CA CYS A 107 -0.14 8.65 -3.62
C CYS A 107 1.38 8.75 -3.80
N VAL A 108 1.98 7.86 -4.60
CA VAL A 108 3.42 7.88 -4.87
C VAL A 108 3.82 9.17 -5.58
N THR A 109 3.01 9.65 -6.53
CA THR A 109 3.26 10.94 -7.19
C THR A 109 3.20 12.10 -6.18
N ARG A 110 2.21 12.12 -5.30
CA ARG A 110 2.04 13.19 -4.30
C ARG A 110 3.15 13.23 -3.26
N VAL A 111 3.58 12.07 -2.76
CA VAL A 111 4.52 11.96 -1.64
C VAL A 111 5.97 12.01 -2.11
N PHE A 112 6.28 11.38 -3.25
CA PHE A 112 7.67 11.22 -3.71
C PHE A 112 7.98 12.00 -5.00
N GLY A 113 6.99 12.61 -5.66
CA GLY A 113 7.19 13.34 -6.91
C GLY A 113 7.53 12.47 -8.12
N LEU A 114 7.31 11.14 -8.04
CA LEU A 114 7.53 10.23 -9.16
C LEU A 114 6.34 10.22 -10.12
N ALA A 115 6.60 10.03 -11.42
CA ALA A 115 5.54 9.79 -12.39
C ALA A 115 4.83 8.43 -12.13
N PRO A 116 3.56 8.28 -12.53
CA PRO A 116 2.84 7.01 -12.44
C PRO A 116 3.62 5.87 -13.10
N ALA A 117 3.64 4.69 -12.47
CA ALA A 117 4.08 3.49 -13.16
C ALA A 117 2.99 3.15 -14.20
N GLY A 118 3.31 3.19 -15.49
CA GLY A 118 2.35 2.97 -16.56
C GLY A 118 1.52 1.69 -16.36
N GLY A 119 0.21 1.79 -16.63
CA GLY A 119 -0.75 0.68 -16.54
C GLY A 119 -0.87 -0.15 -17.81
#